data_AF-A0A2V9VWR4-F1
#
_entry.id   AF-A0A2V9VWR4-F1
#
_cell.length_a   1.000
_cell.length_b   1.000
_cell.length_c   1.000
_cell.angle_alpha   90.00
_cell.angle_beta   90.00
_cell.angle_gamma   90.00
#
_symmetry.space_group_name_H-M   'P 1'
#
loop_
_entity.id
_entity.type
_entity.pdbx_description
1 polymer ?
#
loop_
_entity_poly.entity_id
_entity_poly.type
_entity_poly.pdbx_seq_one_letter_code
_entity_poly.pdbx_strand_id
1 'polypeptide(L)'
;MQPQQSRNSIKQRFPNKPILLLSAYSEMPERVLWLVDEYMMKSEPVEGLVQAIERATRAREEDYKMCRGRVVAFKRTSSGESKGA
;
A
#
# COMPACT_ATOMS: atom_id res chain seq x y z
N MET A 1 -17.83 -29.65 -6.57
CA MET A 1 -18.25 -28.77 -5.45
C MET A 1 -17.54 -27.45 -5.63
N GLN A 2 -18.28 -26.38 -5.95
CA GLN A 2 -17.71 -25.04 -5.99
C GLN A 2 -17.58 -24.55 -4.54
N PRO A 3 -16.44 -24.02 -4.09
CA PRO A 3 -16.40 -23.41 -2.78
C PRO A 3 -17.27 -22.16 -2.84
N GLN A 4 -18.38 -22.14 -2.11
CA GLN A 4 -19.16 -20.94 -1.84
C GLN A 4 -18.17 -19.89 -1.30
N GLN A 5 -17.67 -19.02 -2.18
CA GLN A 5 -16.89 -17.86 -1.80
C GLN A 5 -17.84 -16.94 -1.06
N SER A 6 -17.82 -17.01 0.27
CA SER A 6 -18.45 -16.03 1.12
C SER A 6 -17.90 -14.67 0.73
N ARG A 7 -18.74 -13.92 0.02
CA ARG A 7 -18.51 -12.61 -0.61
C ARG A 7 -18.37 -11.52 0.47
N ASN A 8 -17.46 -11.72 1.41
CA ASN A 8 -17.24 -10.90 2.61
C ASN A 8 -15.75 -10.93 2.96
N SER A 9 -14.86 -10.64 1.99
CA SER A 9 -13.48 -10.33 2.34
C SER A 9 -13.39 -8.87 2.79
N ILE A 10 -12.63 -8.62 3.86
CA ILE A 10 -12.43 -7.26 4.40
C ILE A 10 -11.85 -6.35 3.31
N LYS A 11 -10.96 -6.87 2.44
CA LYS A 11 -10.44 -6.18 1.25
C LYS A 11 -11.53 -5.77 0.24
N GLN A 12 -12.57 -6.58 0.03
CA GLN A 12 -13.69 -6.17 -0.83
C GLN A 12 -14.53 -5.06 -0.21
N ARG A 13 -14.68 -5.05 1.11
CA ARG A 13 -15.43 -4.00 1.81
C ARG A 13 -14.67 -2.68 1.89
N PHE A 14 -13.34 -2.77 1.99
CA PHE A 14 -12.44 -1.62 2.11
C PHE A 14 -11.32 -1.72 1.06
N PRO A 15 -11.63 -1.54 -0.24
CA PRO A 15 -10.65 -1.72 -1.31
C PRO A 15 -9.49 -0.72 -1.27
N ASN A 16 -9.73 0.41 -0.61
CA ASN A 16 -8.95 1.64 -0.70
C ASN A 16 -8.39 2.12 0.64
N LYS A 17 -8.60 1.36 1.72
CA LYS A 17 -8.10 1.69 3.05
C LYS A 17 -7.03 0.66 3.44
N PRO A 18 -5.90 1.10 4.03
CA PRO A 18 -4.95 0.17 4.61
C PRO A 18 -5.63 -0.60 5.76
N ILE A 19 -5.41 -1.91 5.80
CA ILE A 19 -5.91 -2.81 6.85
C ILE A 19 -4.70 -3.35 7.60
N LEU A 20 -4.59 -3.01 8.89
CA LEU A 20 -3.61 -3.59 9.81
C LEU A 20 -4.26 -4.67 10.66
N LEU A 21 -3.58 -5.80 10.84
CA LEU A 21 -3.94 -6.83 11.81
C LEU A 21 -3.07 -6.72 13.06
N LEU A 22 -3.71 -6.65 14.23
CA LEU A 22 -3.06 -6.78 15.53
C LEU A 22 -3.45 -8.11 16.17
N SER A 23 -2.49 -8.96 16.52
CA SER A 23 -2.74 -10.28 17.10
C SER A 23 -1.97 -10.50 18.39
N ALA A 24 -2.61 -11.14 19.38
CA ALA A 24 -1.90 -11.69 20.55
C ALA A 24 -1.32 -13.08 20.30
N TYR A 25 -1.62 -13.69 19.14
CA TYR A 25 -1.17 -15.01 18.73
C TYR A 25 -0.11 -14.91 17.62
N SER A 26 0.99 -15.64 17.80
CA SER A 26 2.12 -15.69 16.87
C SER A 26 1.83 -16.52 15.62
N GLU A 27 0.97 -17.52 15.73
CA GLU A 27 0.61 -18.39 14.61
C GLU A 27 -0.59 -17.80 13.87
N MET A 28 -0.32 -17.02 12.81
CA MET A 28 -1.35 -16.54 11.91
C MET A 28 -1.41 -17.38 10.63
N PRO A 29 -2.61 -17.86 10.23
CA PRO A 29 -2.77 -18.54 8.95
C PRO A 29 -2.42 -17.62 7.78
N GLU A 30 -1.69 -18.12 6.79
CA GLU A 30 -1.27 -17.35 5.61
C GLU A 30 -2.43 -16.64 4.91
N ARG A 31 -3.60 -17.30 4.85
CA ARG A 31 -4.81 -16.72 4.25
C ARG A 31 -5.24 -15.42 4.90
N VAL A 32 -5.00 -15.24 6.19
CA VAL A 32 -5.34 -14.01 6.92
C VAL A 32 -4.32 -12.92 6.60
N LEU A 33 -3.04 -13.26 6.53
CA LEU A 33 -1.97 -12.32 6.16
C LEU A 33 -2.20 -11.74 4.75
N TRP A 34 -2.75 -12.53 3.83
CA TRP A 34 -3.10 -12.05 2.49
C TRP A 34 -4.29 -11.08 2.45
N LEU A 35 -5.09 -11.03 3.51
CA LEU A 35 -6.26 -10.14 3.62
C LEU A 35 -5.94 -8.80 4.28
N VAL A 36 -4.73 -8.62 4.78
CA VAL A 36 -4.29 -7.36 5.38
C VAL A 36 -3.12 -6.78 4.59
N ASP A 37 -2.76 -5.55 4.91
CA ASP A 37 -1.59 -4.86 4.32
C ASP A 37 -0.38 -5.01 5.25
N GLU A 38 -0.61 -4.97 6.56
CA GLU A 38 0.43 -5.12 7.58
C GLU A 38 -0.09 -5.96 8.76
N TYR A 39 0.81 -6.64 9.45
CA TYR A 39 0.52 -7.50 10.59
C TYR A 39 1.49 -7.22 11.73
N MET A 40 0.95 -7.17 12.95
CA MET A 40 1.73 -6.93 14.15
C MET A 40 1.28 -7.79 15.31
N MET A 41 2.25 -8.15 16.15
CA MET A 41 1.98 -8.76 17.44
C MET A 41 1.59 -7.69 18.46
N LYS A 42 0.65 -8.02 19.36
CA LYS A 42 0.20 -7.14 20.44
C LYS A 42 1.34 -6.76 21.39
N SER A 43 2.36 -7.60 21.48
CA SER A 43 3.58 -7.38 22.27
C SER A 43 4.56 -6.40 21.62
N GLU A 44 4.35 -6.02 20.35
CA GLU A 44 5.24 -5.07 19.67
C GLU A 44 5.14 -3.67 20.29
N PRO A 45 6.25 -2.91 20.26
CA PRO A 45 6.28 -1.55 20.76
C PRO A 45 5.43 -0.60 19.90
N VAL A 46 5.02 0.52 20.49
CA VAL A 46 4.17 1.53 19.83
C VAL A 46 4.87 2.14 18.62
N GLU A 47 6.19 2.29 18.68
CA GLU A 47 7.02 2.75 17.56
C GLU A 47 6.89 1.83 16.35
N GLY A 48 6.80 0.51 16.58
CA GLY A 48 6.54 -0.47 15.53
C GLY A 48 5.17 -0.26 14.89
N LEU A 49 4.15 0.09 15.68
CA LEU A 49 2.80 0.37 15.19
C LEU A 49 2.75 1.62 14.32
N VAL A 50 3.42 2.69 14.75
CA VAL A 50 3.52 3.91 13.97
C VAL A 50 4.17 3.62 12.62
N GLN A 51 5.29 2.89 12.61
CA GLN A 51 5.97 2.51 11.37
C GLN A 51 5.10 1.63 10.46
N ALA A 52 4.35 0.68 11.02
CA ALA A 52 3.45 -0.18 10.25
C ALA A 52 2.31 0.63 9.60
N ILE A 53 1.74 1.59 10.33
CA ILE A 53 0.71 2.49 9.79
C ILE A 53 1.28 3.33 8.64
N GLU A 54 2.48 3.89 8.80
CA GLU A 54 3.14 4.68 7.75
C GLU A 54 3.41 3.85 6.49
N ARG A 55 3.92 2.62 6.64
CA ARG A 55 4.18 1.71 5.51
C ARG A 55 2.91 1.32 4.78
N ALA A 56 1.86 0.91 5.50
CA ALA A 56 0.59 0.52 4.89
C ALA A 56 -0.07 1.69 4.16
N THR A 57 0.04 2.90 4.72
CA THR A 57 -0.52 4.11 4.10
C THR A 57 0.26 4.48 2.84
N ARG A 58 1.60 4.50 2.89
CA ARG A 58 2.45 4.83 1.74
C ARG A 58 2.29 3.84 0.60
N ALA A 59 2.27 2.53 0.88
CA ALA A 59 2.09 1.50 -0.14
C ALA A 59 0.80 1.71 -0.94
N ARG A 60 -0.29 2.08 -0.25
CA ARG A 60 -1.56 2.40 -0.90
C ARG A 60 -1.52 3.69 -1.70
N GLU A 61 -0.87 4.74 -1.19
CA GLU A 61 -0.67 5.97 -1.96
C GLU A 61 0.12 5.71 -3.26
N GLU A 62 1.14 4.86 -3.23
CA GLU A 62 1.92 4.47 -4.39
C GLU A 62 1.09 3.67 -5.41
N ASP A 63 0.26 2.72 -4.96
CA ASP A 63 -0.71 2.01 -5.81
C ASP A 63 -1.69 2.99 -6.49
N TYR A 64 -2.15 4.01 -5.75
CA TYR A 64 -2.99 5.09 -6.27
C TYR A 64 -2.28 5.97 -7.31
N LYS A 65 -0.97 6.22 -7.15
CA LYS A 65 -0.18 7.02 -8.12
C LYS A 65 0.16 6.22 -9.37
N MET A 66 0.41 4.92 -9.25
CA MET A 66 0.68 4.01 -10.37
C MET A 66 -0.50 3.96 -11.36
N CYS A 67 -1.74 4.13 -10.87
CA CYS A 67 -2.95 4.19 -11.70
C CYS A 67 -3.20 5.56 -12.38
N ARG A 68 -2.42 6.62 -12.09
CA ARG A 68 -2.67 7.99 -12.60
C ARG A 68 -1.61 8.56 -13.56
N GLY A 69 -0.86 7.68 -14.22
CA GLY A 69 -0.14 8.08 -15.43
C GLY A 69 1.36 8.22 -15.25
N ARG A 70 2.07 7.32 -15.92
CA ARG A 70 3.39 7.65 -16.47
C ARG A 70 3.18 8.49 -17.73
N VAL A 71 3.15 9.82 -17.57
CA VAL A 71 3.66 10.73 -18.58
C VAL A 71 4.81 11.49 -17.94
N VAL A 72 5.99 10.88 -17.93
CA VAL A 72 7.23 11.63 -17.72
C VAL A 72 7.70 12.05 -19.11
N ALA A 73 7.13 13.13 -19.62
CA ALA A 73 7.65 13.79 -20.81
C ALA A 73 8.93 14.53 -20.44
N PHE A 74 10.06 13.82 -20.44
CA PHE A 74 11.38 14.41 -20.27
C PHE A 74 11.84 14.98 -21.62
N LYS A 75 11.31 16.14 -22.03
CA LYS A 75 11.86 16.84 -23.20
C LYS A 75 13.10 17.61 -22.78
N ARG A 76 14.26 16.98 -22.99
CA ARG A 76 15.57 17.63 -22.95
C ARG A 76 15.84 18.23 -24.33
N THR A 77 15.96 19.55 -24.46
CA THR A 77 16.68 20.19 -25.57
C THR A 77 17.30 21.51 -25.10
N SER A 78 18.64 21.48 -25.01
CA SER A 78 19.64 22.54 -25.29
C SER A 78 19.35 23.97 -24.83
N SER A 79 20.16 24.53 -23.92
CA SER A 79 21.41 25.26 -24.28
C SER A 79 21.09 26.29 -25.36
N GLY A 80 20.76 27.53 -25.01
CA GLY A 80 21.75 28.52 -24.57
C GLY A 80 22.43 29.11 -25.80
N GLU A 81 22.10 30.35 -26.19
CA GLU A 81 23.04 31.39 -26.67
C GLU A 81 22.28 32.71 -26.93
N SER A 82 23.02 33.81 -26.90
CA SER A 82 22.63 35.20 -26.71
C SER A 82 22.49 36.02 -28.00
N LYS A 83 21.86 37.20 -27.86
CA LYS A 83 22.09 38.50 -28.54
C LYS A 83 21.79 38.66 -30.05
N GLY A 84 21.07 39.74 -30.35
CA GLY A 84 21.34 40.59 -31.51
C GLY A 84 20.10 41.12 -32.25
N ALA A 85 19.73 42.36 -31.98
CA ALA A 85 19.37 43.42 -32.95
C ALA A 85 19.16 44.74 -32.20
#